data_AF-A0A1B7W2P1-F1
#
_entry.id   AF-A0A1B7W2P1-F1
#
_cell.length_a   1.000
_cell.length_b   1.000
_cell.length_c   1.000
_cell.angle_alpha   90.00
_cell.angle_beta   90.00
_cell.angle_gamma   90.00
#
_symmetry.space_group_name_H-M   'P 1'
#
loop_
_entity.id
_entity.type
_entity.pdbx_description
1 polymer ?
#
loop_
_entity_poly.entity_id
_entity_poly.type
_entity_poly.pdbx_seq_one_letter_code
_entity_poly.pdbx_strand_id
1 'polypeptide(L)'
;TIVEGNINPQNVTYTVTLSKTSTQTITVQYATANGTAIAGSDYTSTSGTLTFNPGVTSQVINIPILNDSINEANETFTLNLASPINASLGTAKTATT
;
A
#
# COMPACT_ATOMS: atom_id res chain seq x y z
N THR A 1 -7.72 7.59 6.17
CA THR A 1 -8.65 8.19 5.19
C THR A 1 -7.85 9.18 4.38
N ILE A 2 -8.24 9.40 3.12
CA ILE A 2 -7.71 10.49 2.31
C ILE A 2 -8.44 11.79 2.74
N VAL A 3 -7.70 12.89 2.86
CA VAL A 3 -8.23 14.23 3.16
C VAL A 3 -7.84 15.15 2.01
N GLU A 4 -8.84 15.53 1.22
CA GLU A 4 -8.77 16.43 0.06
C GLU A 4 -8.71 17.92 0.47
N GLY A 5 -8.53 18.83 -0.49
CA GLY A 5 -8.54 20.28 -0.27
C GLY A 5 -7.17 20.93 -0.14
N ASN A 6 -6.10 20.25 -0.57
CA ASN A 6 -4.76 20.82 -0.68
C ASN A 6 -4.12 20.46 -2.03
N ILE A 7 -3.42 21.38 -2.67
CA ILE A 7 -2.81 21.14 -4.00
C ILE A 7 -1.44 20.44 -3.94
N ASN A 8 -0.97 20.08 -2.75
CA ASN A 8 0.38 19.55 -2.60
C ASN A 8 0.38 18.05 -2.89
N PRO A 9 1.38 17.53 -3.62
CA PRO A 9 1.53 16.09 -3.81
C PRO A 9 1.65 15.38 -2.46
N GLN A 10 0.83 14.35 -2.26
CA GLN A 10 0.82 13.56 -1.05
C GLN A 10 0.96 12.06 -1.40
N ASN A 11 1.50 11.29 -0.47
CA ASN A 11 1.55 9.84 -0.59
C ASN A 11 1.00 9.20 0.68
N VAL A 12 0.18 8.17 0.51
CA VAL A 12 -0.07 7.20 1.58
C VAL A 12 1.07 6.18 1.56
N THR A 13 1.70 5.99 2.72
CA THR A 13 2.87 5.12 2.84
C THR A 13 2.54 3.90 3.68
N TYR A 14 2.75 2.72 3.13
CA TYR A 14 2.61 1.45 3.84
C TYR A 14 3.99 0.81 4.06
N THR A 15 4.27 0.49 5.32
CA THR A 15 5.44 -0.32 5.68
C THR A 15 5.01 -1.79 5.80
N VAL A 16 5.56 -2.64 4.95
CA VAL A 16 5.35 -4.09 4.98
C VAL A 16 6.53 -4.74 5.69
N THR A 17 6.25 -5.62 6.65
CA THR A 17 7.29 -6.23 7.49
C THR A 17 7.24 -7.75 7.48
N LEU A 18 8.41 -8.36 7.70
CA LEU A 18 8.53 -9.77 8.08
C LEU A 18 8.59 -9.88 9.60
N SER A 19 7.96 -10.91 10.17
CA SER A 19 7.98 -11.16 11.62
C SER A 19 9.34 -11.60 12.14
N LYS A 20 10.22 -12.07 11.26
CA LYS A 20 11.60 -12.46 11.55
C LYS A 20 12.47 -12.34 10.30
N THR A 21 13.78 -12.35 10.47
CA THR A 21 14.73 -12.41 9.36
C THR A 21 14.64 -13.75 8.63
N SER A 22 15.01 -13.75 7.35
CA SER A 22 15.11 -14.94 6.50
C SER A 22 16.45 -14.96 5.77
N THR A 23 16.99 -16.16 5.54
CA THR A 23 18.16 -16.39 4.67
C THR A 23 17.77 -16.55 3.21
N GLN A 24 16.48 -16.69 2.92
CA GLN A 24 15.93 -16.78 1.56
C GLN A 24 15.34 -15.44 1.14
N THR A 25 15.38 -15.15 -0.16
CA THR A 25 14.59 -14.07 -0.75
C THR A 25 13.11 -14.38 -0.60
N ILE A 26 12.35 -13.41 -0.11
CA ILE A 26 10.89 -13.47 0.02
C ILE A 26 10.28 -12.49 -0.96
N THR A 27 9.22 -12.90 -1.65
CA THR A 27 8.41 -12.00 -2.48
C THR A 27 6.96 -12.04 -2.05
N VAL A 28 6.27 -10.91 -2.14
CA VAL A 28 4.82 -10.82 -1.92
C VAL A 28 4.23 -9.85 -2.93
N GLN A 29 3.13 -10.24 -3.57
CA GLN A 29 2.41 -9.36 -4.48
C GLN A 29 1.55 -8.39 -3.67
N TYR A 30 1.35 -7.19 -4.19
CA TYR A 30 0.44 -6.22 -3.63
C TYR A 30 -0.37 -5.52 -4.71
N ALA A 31 -1.58 -5.08 -4.35
CA ALA A 31 -2.41 -4.25 -5.21
C ALA A 31 -3.35 -3.39 -4.37
N THR A 32 -3.56 -2.15 -4.80
CA THR A 32 -4.62 -1.30 -4.26
C THR A 32 -5.99 -1.67 -4.81
N ALA A 33 -7.05 -1.46 -4.05
CA ALA A 33 -8.43 -1.57 -4.51
C ALA A 33 -9.29 -0.42 -3.95
N ASN A 34 -10.22 0.07 -4.77
CA ASN A 34 -11.12 1.17 -4.43
C ASN A 34 -11.92 0.86 -3.16
N GLY A 35 -12.17 1.90 -2.36
CA GLY A 35 -13.21 1.92 -1.34
C GLY A 35 -14.25 2.97 -1.72
N THR A 36 -14.35 4.03 -0.93
CA THR A 36 -15.05 5.25 -1.39
C THR A 36 -14.16 6.11 -2.28
N ALA A 37 -12.83 6.07 -2.09
CA ALA A 37 -11.87 6.66 -3.01
C ALA A 37 -11.71 5.78 -4.25
N ILE A 38 -11.64 6.42 -5.40
CA ILE A 38 -11.62 5.87 -6.75
C ILE A 38 -10.26 6.13 -7.40
N ALA A 39 -9.61 5.04 -7.84
CA ALA A 39 -8.36 5.15 -8.58
C ALA A 39 -8.50 6.01 -9.85
N GLY A 40 -7.55 6.92 -10.06
CA GLY A 40 -7.52 7.88 -11.16
C GLY A 40 -8.28 9.18 -10.88
N SER A 41 -9.14 9.21 -9.86
CA SER A 41 -9.73 10.43 -9.30
C SER A 41 -8.92 10.87 -8.08
N ASP A 42 -8.87 10.01 -7.05
CA ASP A 42 -8.45 10.43 -5.70
C ASP A 42 -7.08 9.82 -5.33
N TYR A 43 -6.70 8.73 -6.00
CA TYR A 43 -5.37 8.13 -5.86
C TYR A 43 -4.91 7.41 -7.13
N THR A 44 -3.61 7.20 -7.27
CA THR A 44 -3.06 6.38 -8.35
C THR A 44 -3.09 4.91 -7.95
N SER A 45 -3.77 4.06 -8.73
CA SER A 45 -3.73 2.62 -8.51
C SER A 45 -2.30 2.09 -8.61
N THR A 46 -1.85 1.37 -7.59
CA THR A 46 -0.51 0.79 -7.54
C THR A 46 -0.60 -0.71 -7.27
N SER A 47 0.15 -1.48 -8.05
CA SER A 47 0.35 -2.91 -7.82
C SER A 47 1.77 -3.31 -8.16
N GLY A 48 2.21 -4.46 -7.64
CA GLY A 48 3.53 -4.97 -7.93
C GLY A 48 3.94 -6.12 -7.04
N THR A 49 5.25 -6.40 -7.03
CA THR A 49 5.86 -7.41 -6.17
C THR A 49 6.88 -6.75 -5.27
N LEU A 50 6.68 -6.84 -3.95
CA LEU A 50 7.71 -6.52 -2.98
C LEU A 50 8.71 -7.67 -2.89
N THR A 51 9.99 -7.32 -2.86
CA THR A 51 11.10 -8.27 -2.66
C THR A 51 11.84 -7.93 -1.38
N PHE A 52 11.95 -8.90 -0.48
CA PHE A 52 12.80 -8.85 0.69
C PHE A 52 14.03 -9.70 0.42
N ASN A 53 15.18 -9.06 0.26
CA ASN A 53 16.47 -9.76 0.16
C ASN A 53 16.80 -10.45 1.50
N PRO A 54 17.68 -11.48 1.51
CA PRO A 54 18.11 -12.12 2.74
C PRO A 54 18.54 -11.10 3.81
N GLY A 55 18.01 -11.26 5.03
CA GLY A 55 18.25 -10.36 6.17
C GLY A 55 17.39 -9.08 6.19
N VAL A 56 16.71 -8.70 5.11
CA VAL A 56 15.83 -7.53 5.08
C VAL A 56 14.45 -7.90 5.60
N THR A 57 13.91 -7.11 6.52
CA THR A 57 12.61 -7.37 7.18
C THR A 57 11.58 -6.27 6.99
N SER A 58 11.90 -5.19 6.27
CA SER A 58 10.98 -4.09 6.02
C SER A 58 11.13 -3.58 4.60
N GLN A 59 9.99 -3.34 3.94
CA GLN A 59 9.89 -2.68 2.66
C GLN A 59 8.78 -1.64 2.72
N VAL A 60 8.84 -0.64 1.84
CA VAL A 60 7.87 0.46 1.79
C VAL A 60 7.15 0.47 0.45
N ILE A 61 5.85 0.74 0.48
CA ILE A 61 5.02 1.03 -0.68
C ILE A 61 4.49 2.46 -0.52
N ASN A 62 4.66 3.27 -1.57
CA ASN A 62 4.09 4.61 -1.64
C ASN A 62 2.95 4.61 -2.66
N ILE A 63 1.79 5.10 -2.25
CA ILE A 63 0.62 5.27 -3.09
C ILE A 63 0.42 6.78 -3.30
N PRO A 64 0.60 7.29 -4.52
CA PRO A 64 0.35 8.69 -4.83
C PRO A 64 -1.13 9.04 -4.65
N ILE A 65 -1.40 10.13 -3.94
CA ILE A 65 -2.73 10.71 -3.79
C ILE A 65 -2.90 11.82 -4.82
N LEU A 66 -4.04 11.83 -5.49
CA LEU A 66 -4.38 12.76 -6.56
C LEU A 66 -5.22 13.90 -5.98
N ASN A 67 -4.63 14.72 -5.10
CA ASN A 67 -5.38 15.80 -4.47
C ASN A 67 -5.80 16.86 -5.50
N ASP A 68 -6.96 17.48 -5.23
CA ASP A 68 -7.32 18.75 -5.84
C ASP A 68 -7.71 19.83 -4.80
N SER A 69 -8.20 20.98 -5.29
CA SER A 69 -8.59 22.11 -4.43
C SER A 69 -10.02 22.03 -3.88
N ILE A 70 -10.78 21.01 -4.28
CA ILE A 70 -12.14 20.76 -3.83
C ILE A 70 -12.06 20.07 -2.48
N ASN A 71 -12.82 20.58 -1.51
CA ASN A 71 -12.93 19.92 -0.22
C ASN A 71 -14.05 18.88 -0.28
N GLU A 72 -13.67 17.62 -0.39
CA GLU A 72 -14.59 16.49 -0.43
C GLU A 72 -14.77 15.84 0.95
N ALA A 73 -15.62 14.82 1.02
CA ALA A 73 -15.72 14.00 2.23
C ALA A 73 -14.45 13.17 2.41
N ASN A 74 -14.19 12.68 3.63
CA ASN A 74 -13.09 11.75 3.85
C ASN A 74 -13.36 10.43 3.12
N GLU A 75 -12.39 9.98 2.33
CA GLU A 75 -12.52 8.77 1.54
C GLU A 75 -11.51 7.68 1.91
N THR A 76 -11.73 6.48 1.39
CA THR A 76 -10.93 5.30 1.73
C THR A 76 -10.62 4.42 0.53
N PHE A 77 -9.46 3.78 0.55
CA PHE A 77 -9.09 2.67 -0.32
C PHE A 77 -8.33 1.60 0.47
N THR A 78 -8.02 0.47 -0.16
CA THR A 78 -7.29 -0.63 0.49
C THR A 78 -6.01 -0.99 -0.24
N LEU A 79 -5.00 -1.45 0.49
CA LEU A 79 -3.84 -2.16 -0.02
C LEU A 79 -3.94 -3.63 0.40
N ASN A 80 -3.86 -4.55 -0.57
CA ASN A 80 -3.98 -5.99 -0.34
C ASN A 80 -2.66 -6.70 -0.66
N LEU A 81 -2.24 -7.63 0.21
CA LEU A 81 -1.10 -8.51 0.01
C LEU A 81 -1.56 -9.91 -0.43
N ALA A 82 -0.85 -10.51 -1.37
CA ALA A 82 -1.19 -11.82 -1.95
C ALA A 82 0.05 -12.62 -2.37
N SER A 83 -0.16 -13.93 -2.57
CA SER A 83 0.80 -14.83 -3.23
C SER A 83 2.24 -14.76 -2.70
N PRO A 84 2.48 -14.88 -1.37
CA PRO A 84 3.84 -14.86 -0.85
C PRO A 84 4.63 -16.10 -1.30
N ILE A 85 5.92 -15.92 -1.55
CA ILE A 85 6.88 -16.99 -1.78
C ILE A 85 7.88 -17.02 -0.62
N ASN A 86 8.20 -18.20 -0.10
CA ASN A 86 9.07 -18.43 1.07
C ASN A 86 8.59 -17.79 2.37
N ALA A 87 7.33 -17.36 2.43
CA ALA A 87 6.67 -16.81 3.61
C ALA A 87 5.17 -17.13 3.59
N SER A 88 4.50 -16.89 4.71
CA SER A 88 3.04 -16.92 4.82
C SER A 88 2.54 -15.52 5.17
N LEU A 89 1.35 -15.16 4.69
CA LEU A 89 0.71 -13.91 5.09
C LEU A 89 0.41 -13.92 6.60
N GLY A 90 0.68 -12.80 7.26
CA GLY A 90 0.27 -12.58 8.65
C GLY A 90 -1.23 -12.26 8.77
N THR A 91 -1.65 -11.84 9.96
CA THR A 91 -3.03 -11.42 10.22
C THR A 91 -3.42 -10.16 9.44
N ALA A 92 -2.50 -9.19 9.36
CA ALA A 92 -2.69 -7.99 8.55
C ALA A 92 -2.27 -8.25 7.08
N LYS A 93 -3.23 -8.67 6.26
CA LYS A 93 -3.06 -8.86 4.80
C LYS A 93 -3.73 -7.79 3.95
N THR A 94 -4.59 -6.98 4.58
CA THR A 94 -5.26 -5.84 3.99
C THR A 94 -5.09 -4.66 4.94
N ALA A 95 -4.70 -3.51 4.40
CA ALA A 95 -4.68 -2.26 5.13
C ALA A 95 -5.67 -1.31 4.47
N THR A 96 -6.56 -0.71 5.26
CA THR A 96 -7.46 0.35 4.80
C THR A 96 -6.82 1.68 5.17
N THR A 97 -6.80 2.59 4.21
CA THR A 97 -6.57 4.00 4.49
C THR A 97 -7.85 4.72 4.18
#